data_AF-A0A385Q038-F1
#
_entry.id   AF-A0A385Q038-F1
#
_cell.length_a   1.000
_cell.length_b   1.000
_cell.length_c   1.000
_cell.angle_alpha   90.00
_cell.angle_beta   90.00
_cell.angle_gamma   90.00
#
_symmetry.space_group_name_H-M   'P 1'
#
loop_
_entity.id
_entity.type
_entity.pdbx_description
1 polymer ?
#
loop_
_entity_poly.entity_id
_entity_poly.type
_entity_poly.pdbx_seq_one_letter_code
_entity_poly.pdbx_strand_id
1 'polypeptide(L)'
;MSVLEQLQTRIKSENLDDRAREFYLSNISNLDNEKLQAILDLVIKMDNAGFRNNIPAAYSEVTENIPQFARMSVFKEMQKIVRDIEGTLDLADDFYEEDNELLKKFNNCFSDEEANRFLQIYTKAVISRFYSFLDEGNPRLDDDDLNWVLLETKADGSHSERIIEGFLEDDFNEDDFDWESENEF
;
A
#
# COMPACT_ATOMS: atom_id res chain seq x y z
N MET A 1 13.20 -25.26 14.31
CA MET A 1 13.09 -23.90 14.84
C MET A 1 11.63 -23.69 15.21
N SER A 2 11.33 -23.26 16.43
CA SER A 2 9.96 -22.96 16.85
C SER A 2 9.41 -21.74 16.09
N VAL A 3 8.09 -21.54 16.09
CA VAL A 3 7.45 -20.35 15.47
C VAL A 3 7.97 -19.06 16.10
N LEU A 4 8.10 -19.03 17.44
CA LEU A 4 8.67 -17.91 18.18
C LEU A 4 10.11 -17.61 17.73
N GLU A 5 10.96 -18.63 17.62
CA GLU A 5 12.36 -18.46 17.17
C GLU A 5 12.45 -17.94 15.73
N GLN A 6 11.55 -18.37 14.84
CA GLN A 6 11.47 -17.88 13.47
C GLN A 6 11.11 -16.39 13.45
N LEU A 7 10.06 -15.99 14.17
CA LEU A 7 9.65 -14.59 14.27
C LEU A 7 10.72 -13.71 14.93
N GLN A 8 11.38 -14.19 15.99
CA GLN A 8 12.48 -13.46 16.62
C GLN A 8 13.68 -13.26 15.68
N THR A 9 14.02 -14.28 14.89
CA THR A 9 15.06 -14.17 13.85
C THR A 9 14.68 -13.10 12.84
N ARG A 10 13.43 -13.12 12.40
CA ARG A 10 12.90 -12.19 11.40
C ARG A 10 12.91 -10.74 11.86
N ILE A 11 12.42 -10.47 13.06
CA ILE A 11 12.44 -9.13 13.67
C ILE A 11 13.87 -8.58 13.75
N LYS A 12 14.86 -9.44 14.02
CA LYS A 12 16.26 -9.02 14.09
C LYS A 12 16.87 -8.69 12.71
N SER A 13 16.32 -9.25 11.64
CA SER A 13 16.78 -9.00 10.28
C SER A 13 16.08 -7.83 9.57
N GLU A 14 14.92 -7.39 10.07
CA GLU A 14 14.18 -6.27 9.47
C GLU A 14 14.82 -4.91 9.76
N ASN A 15 14.56 -3.95 8.87
CA ASN A 15 15.01 -2.56 9.00
C ASN A 15 14.12 -1.79 9.99
N LEU A 16 14.19 -2.16 11.26
CA LEU A 16 13.49 -1.50 12.36
C LEU A 16 14.48 -0.70 13.22
N ASP A 17 14.04 0.43 13.75
CA ASP A 17 14.79 1.11 14.81
C ASP A 17 14.87 0.25 16.09
N ASP A 18 15.83 0.55 16.96
CA ASP A 18 16.08 -0.26 18.17
C ASP A 18 14.87 -0.33 19.10
N ARG A 19 14.07 0.75 19.20
CA ARG A 19 12.88 0.80 20.06
C ARG A 19 11.76 -0.09 19.52
N ALA A 20 11.50 0.01 18.21
CA ALA A 20 10.53 -0.84 17.53
C ALA A 20 10.93 -2.31 17.64
N ARG A 21 12.21 -2.62 17.42
CA ARG A 21 12.73 -3.99 17.51
C ARG A 21 12.55 -4.59 18.91
N GLU A 22 12.91 -3.84 19.96
CA GLU A 22 12.70 -4.26 21.35
C GLU A 22 11.22 -4.47 21.67
N PHE A 23 10.36 -3.55 21.20
CA PHE A 23 8.92 -3.66 21.36
C PHE A 23 8.39 -4.97 20.78
N TYR A 24 8.67 -5.28 19.51
CA TYR A 24 8.13 -6.50 18.89
C TYR A 24 8.69 -7.77 19.52
N LEU A 25 10.01 -7.84 19.78
CA LEU A 25 10.62 -9.00 20.44
C LEU A 25 9.99 -9.31 21.80
N SER A 26 9.72 -8.27 22.59
CA SER A 26 9.07 -8.39 23.89
C SER A 26 7.63 -8.87 23.75
N ASN A 27 6.85 -8.23 22.86
CA ASN A 27 5.42 -8.52 22.74
C ASN A 27 5.13 -9.89 22.13
N ILE A 28 5.86 -10.33 21.09
CA ILE A 28 5.62 -11.66 20.51
C ILE A 28 5.91 -12.78 21.52
N SER A 29 6.83 -12.57 22.45
CA SER A 29 7.19 -13.56 23.46
C SER A 29 6.05 -13.80 24.48
N ASN A 30 5.05 -12.92 24.53
CA ASN A 30 3.89 -13.01 25.41
C ASN A 30 2.63 -13.55 24.70
N LEU A 31 2.71 -13.82 23.39
CA LEU A 31 1.58 -14.33 22.61
C LEU A 31 1.44 -15.85 22.74
N ASP A 32 0.21 -16.33 22.59
CA ASP A 32 -0.06 -17.76 22.46
C ASP A 32 0.40 -18.30 21.08
N ASN A 33 0.48 -19.63 20.98
CA ASN A 33 0.94 -20.29 19.76
C ASN A 33 0.04 -20.04 18.54
N GLU A 34 -1.26 -19.78 18.75
CA GLU A 34 -2.20 -19.52 17.66
C GLU A 34 -1.90 -18.17 17.00
N LYS A 35 -1.75 -17.12 17.81
CA LYS A 35 -1.36 -15.80 17.33
C LYS A 35 0.03 -15.78 16.72
N LEU A 36 0.99 -16.49 17.33
CA LEU A 36 2.34 -16.62 16.77
C LEU A 36 2.30 -17.26 15.37
N GLN A 37 1.51 -18.32 15.19
CA GLN A 37 1.37 -18.97 13.89
C GLN A 37 0.69 -18.03 12.89
N ALA A 38 -0.39 -17.35 13.29
CA ALA A 38 -1.11 -16.41 12.43
C ALA A 38 -0.21 -15.25 11.95
N ILE A 39 0.64 -14.70 12.82
CA ILE A 39 1.61 -13.66 12.44
C ILE A 39 2.61 -14.21 11.43
N LEU A 40 3.18 -15.40 11.68
CA LEU A 40 4.16 -15.99 10.76
C LEU A 40 3.55 -16.28 9.39
N ASP A 41 2.35 -16.84 9.34
CA ASP A 41 1.63 -17.14 8.10
C ASP A 41 1.34 -15.84 7.31
N LEU A 42 0.93 -14.79 8.02
CA LEU A 42 0.65 -13.49 7.40
C LEU A 42 1.93 -12.82 6.87
N VAL A 43 3.04 -12.87 7.61
CA VAL A 43 4.34 -12.37 7.13
C VAL A 43 4.74 -13.08 5.85
N ILE A 44 4.66 -14.41 5.80
CA ILE A 44 5.00 -15.18 4.59
C ILE A 44 4.09 -14.80 3.43
N LYS A 45 2.79 -14.62 3.69
CA LYS A 45 1.82 -14.17 2.68
C LYS A 45 2.18 -12.77 2.15
N MET A 46 2.56 -11.85 3.03
CA MET A 46 2.98 -10.49 2.68
C MET A 46 4.28 -10.49 1.86
N ASP A 47 5.24 -11.36 2.18
CA ASP A 47 6.46 -11.51 1.39
C ASP A 47 6.17 -11.99 -0.03
N ASN A 48 5.31 -13.00 -0.16
CA ASN A 48 4.91 -13.53 -1.46
C ASN A 48 4.12 -12.50 -2.28
N ALA A 49 3.49 -11.53 -1.61
CA ALA A 49 2.87 -10.38 -2.24
C ALA A 49 3.87 -9.24 -2.52
N GLY A 50 5.16 -9.44 -2.27
CA GLY A 50 6.22 -8.46 -2.51
C GLY A 50 6.21 -7.28 -1.53
N PHE A 51 5.68 -7.43 -0.31
CA PHE A 51 5.75 -6.39 0.72
C PHE A 51 7.08 -6.52 1.50
N ARG A 52 7.62 -5.40 1.97
CA ARG A 52 8.85 -5.33 2.77
C ARG A 52 8.57 -4.85 4.19
N ASN A 53 9.41 -5.27 5.15
CA ASN A 53 9.31 -4.94 6.58
C ASN A 53 7.91 -5.24 7.16
N ASN A 54 7.45 -6.47 6.97
CA ASN A 54 6.05 -6.87 7.14
C ASN A 54 5.67 -7.20 8.59
N ILE A 55 6.64 -7.32 9.53
CA ILE A 55 6.31 -7.72 10.91
C ILE A 55 5.36 -6.72 11.61
N PRO A 56 5.59 -5.39 11.60
CA PRO A 56 4.65 -4.43 12.18
C PRO A 56 3.22 -4.58 11.67
N ALA A 57 3.08 -4.74 10.36
CA ALA A 57 1.79 -4.90 9.69
C ALA A 57 1.13 -6.23 10.08
N ALA A 58 1.87 -7.35 10.01
CA ALA A 58 1.33 -8.65 10.37
C ALA A 58 0.97 -8.75 11.86
N TYR A 59 1.80 -8.15 12.74
CA TYR A 59 1.55 -8.09 14.17
C TYR A 59 0.24 -7.33 14.46
N SER A 60 0.10 -6.11 13.95
CA SER A 60 -1.10 -5.29 14.19
C SER A 60 -2.36 -5.92 13.59
N GLU A 61 -2.28 -6.56 12.42
CA GLU A 61 -3.46 -7.27 11.88
C GLU A 61 -3.94 -8.40 12.78
N VAL A 62 -3.01 -9.18 13.37
CA VAL A 62 -3.38 -10.31 14.26
C VAL A 62 -3.78 -9.84 15.66
N THR A 63 -3.14 -8.80 16.21
CA THR A 63 -3.40 -8.37 17.59
C THR A 63 -4.46 -7.30 17.73
N GLU A 64 -4.67 -6.49 16.71
CA GLU A 64 -5.56 -5.32 16.72
C GLU A 64 -6.68 -5.42 15.68
N ASN A 65 -6.68 -6.45 14.84
CA ASN A 65 -7.70 -6.71 13.81
C ASN A 65 -7.79 -5.60 12.74
N ILE A 66 -6.68 -4.91 12.48
CA ILE A 66 -6.55 -3.91 11.41
C ILE A 66 -6.25 -4.64 10.09
N PRO A 67 -6.96 -4.40 8.96
CA PRO A 67 -6.75 -5.15 7.71
C PRO A 67 -5.49 -4.68 6.95
N GLN A 68 -4.31 -4.86 7.54
CA GLN A 68 -3.04 -4.35 7.03
C GLN A 68 -2.66 -4.94 5.68
N PHE A 69 -2.92 -6.24 5.46
CA PHE A 69 -2.70 -6.86 4.16
C PHE A 69 -3.49 -6.16 3.06
N ALA A 70 -4.77 -5.86 3.32
CA ALA A 70 -5.62 -5.18 2.36
C ALA A 70 -5.15 -3.73 2.14
N ARG A 71 -4.82 -3.00 3.21
CA ARG A 71 -4.27 -1.64 3.16
C ARG A 71 -3.00 -1.56 2.32
N MET A 72 -2.01 -2.42 2.58
CA MET A 72 -0.77 -2.49 1.82
C MET A 72 -1.01 -2.89 0.36
N SER A 73 -1.99 -3.76 0.09
CA SER A 73 -2.38 -4.13 -1.28
C SER A 73 -2.92 -2.93 -2.05
N VAL A 74 -3.79 -2.13 -1.43
CA VAL A 74 -4.32 -0.89 -2.04
C VAL A 74 -3.17 0.07 -2.38
N PHE A 75 -2.25 0.29 -1.44
CA PHE A 75 -1.09 1.14 -1.68
C PHE A 75 -0.18 0.62 -2.80
N LYS A 76 0.07 -0.69 -2.86
CA LYS A 76 0.88 -1.28 -3.94
C LYS A 76 0.25 -1.03 -5.31
N GLU A 77 -1.05 -1.26 -5.46
CA GLU A 77 -1.75 -1.04 -6.72
C GLU A 77 -1.80 0.44 -7.11
N MET A 78 -1.94 1.34 -6.13
CA MET A 78 -1.81 2.79 -6.36
C MET A 78 -0.40 3.18 -6.83
N GLN A 79 0.66 2.59 -6.27
CA GLN A 79 2.04 2.82 -6.74
C GLN A 79 2.26 2.27 -8.16
N LYS A 80 1.62 1.15 -8.52
CA LYS A 80 1.68 0.65 -9.92
C LYS A 80 1.17 1.68 -10.91
N ILE A 81 0.05 2.36 -10.60
CA ILE A 81 -0.48 3.46 -11.42
C ILE A 81 0.54 4.61 -11.52
N VAL A 82 1.19 4.99 -10.41
CA VAL A 82 2.21 6.04 -10.42
C VAL A 82 3.44 5.65 -11.26
N ARG A 83 3.78 4.36 -11.33
CA ARG A 83 4.92 3.86 -12.11
C ARG A 83 4.59 3.67 -13.59
N ASP A 84 3.35 3.40 -13.93
CA ASP A 84 2.88 3.12 -15.30
C ASP A 84 2.41 4.40 -16.01
N ILE A 85 3.36 5.23 -16.41
CA ILE A 85 3.09 6.48 -17.14
C ILE A 85 2.54 6.19 -18.54
N GLU A 86 3.07 5.17 -19.22
CA GLU A 86 2.61 4.80 -20.57
C GLU A 86 1.15 4.32 -20.53
N GLY A 87 0.80 3.39 -19.64
CA GLY A 87 -0.59 2.94 -19.50
C GLY A 87 -1.55 4.07 -19.07
N THR A 88 -1.07 5.03 -18.29
CA THR A 88 -1.86 6.24 -17.95
C THR A 88 -2.07 7.16 -19.15
N LEU A 89 -1.07 7.31 -20.02
CA LEU A 89 -1.16 8.10 -21.25
C LEU A 89 -2.07 7.43 -22.29
N ASP A 90 -1.98 6.11 -22.45
CA ASP A 90 -2.87 5.34 -23.32
C ASP A 90 -4.34 5.54 -22.90
N LEU A 91 -4.62 5.56 -21.60
CA LEU A 91 -5.93 5.89 -21.05
C LEU A 91 -6.34 7.35 -21.30
N ALA A 92 -5.39 8.28 -21.30
CA ALA A 92 -5.65 9.69 -21.57
C ALA A 92 -6.04 9.94 -23.04
N ASP A 93 -5.48 9.16 -23.97
CA ASP A 93 -5.81 9.24 -25.40
C ASP A 93 -7.30 8.99 -25.65
N ASP A 94 -7.94 8.06 -24.93
CA ASP A 94 -9.39 7.80 -25.01
C ASP A 94 -10.24 9.05 -24.65
N PHE A 95 -9.72 9.95 -23.82
CA PHE A 95 -10.43 11.16 -23.39
C PHE A 95 -10.13 12.38 -24.29
N TYR A 96 -8.96 12.41 -24.94
CA TYR A 96 -8.40 13.59 -25.60
C TYR A 96 -7.77 13.30 -26.97
N GLU A 97 -8.35 12.39 -27.76
CA GLU A 97 -7.87 12.00 -29.10
C GLU A 97 -7.52 13.19 -30.03
N GLU A 98 -8.19 14.33 -29.87
CA GLU A 98 -8.02 15.53 -30.70
C GLU A 98 -6.84 16.43 -30.26
N ASP A 99 -6.27 16.24 -29.06
CA ASP A 99 -5.27 17.14 -28.45
C ASP A 99 -3.81 16.74 -28.71
N ASN A 100 -3.57 15.93 -29.76
CA ASN A 100 -2.26 15.51 -30.23
C ASN A 100 -1.23 16.67 -30.39
N GLU A 101 -1.69 17.86 -30.79
CA GLU A 101 -0.84 19.04 -30.90
C GLU A 101 -0.39 19.61 -29.55
N LEU A 102 -1.20 19.45 -28.49
CA LEU A 102 -0.85 19.86 -27.13
C LEU A 102 0.23 18.94 -26.55
N LEU A 103 0.07 17.63 -26.71
CA LEU A 103 1.07 16.63 -26.29
C LEU A 103 2.42 16.85 -26.97
N LYS A 104 2.42 17.10 -28.28
CA LYS A 104 3.65 17.47 -29.01
C LYS A 104 4.32 18.72 -28.44
N LYS A 105 3.55 19.75 -28.08
CA LYS A 105 4.12 20.97 -27.47
C LYS A 105 4.72 20.68 -26.11
N PHE A 106 4.07 19.85 -25.30
CA PHE A 106 4.59 19.41 -24.01
C PHE A 106 5.92 18.65 -24.19
N ASN A 107 5.98 17.67 -25.09
CA ASN A 107 7.20 16.89 -25.37
C ASN A 107 8.31 17.74 -26.00
N ASN A 108 8.00 18.87 -26.64
CA ASN A 108 9.03 19.79 -27.14
C ASN A 108 9.64 20.68 -26.04
N CYS A 109 9.05 20.72 -24.84
CA CYS A 109 9.56 21.50 -23.71
C CYS A 109 10.51 20.72 -22.79
N PHE A 110 10.43 19.39 -22.80
CA PHE A 110 11.18 18.50 -21.92
C PHE A 110 11.87 17.40 -22.73
N SER A 111 12.96 16.84 -22.21
CA SER A 111 13.40 15.52 -22.67
C SER A 111 12.38 14.44 -22.24
N ASP A 112 12.41 13.27 -22.90
CA ASP A 112 11.53 12.15 -22.53
C ASP A 112 11.68 11.75 -21.05
N GLU A 113 12.90 11.80 -20.50
CA GLU A 113 13.18 11.51 -19.09
C GLU A 113 12.53 12.56 -18.15
N GLU A 114 12.68 13.85 -18.47
CA GLU A 114 12.08 14.93 -17.69
C GLU A 114 10.55 14.92 -17.76
N ALA A 115 9.99 14.65 -18.94
CA ALA A 115 8.56 14.50 -19.16
C ALA A 115 8.00 13.34 -18.33
N ASN A 116 8.60 12.16 -18.42
CA ASN A 116 8.21 11.00 -17.62
C ASN A 116 8.30 11.28 -16.12
N ARG A 117 9.40 11.89 -15.66
CA ARG A 117 9.55 12.21 -14.24
C ARG A 117 8.52 13.23 -13.76
N PHE A 118 8.20 14.24 -14.58
CA PHE A 118 7.17 15.22 -14.26
C PHE A 118 5.80 14.57 -14.15
N LEU A 119 5.42 13.74 -15.13
CA LEU A 119 4.15 13.02 -15.14
C LEU A 119 4.04 12.10 -13.93
N GLN A 120 5.11 11.37 -13.57
CA GLN A 120 5.15 10.54 -12.37
C GLN A 120 4.93 11.33 -11.09
N ILE A 121 5.58 12.49 -10.93
CA ILE A 121 5.38 13.37 -9.77
C ILE A 121 3.92 13.84 -9.70
N TYR A 122 3.35 14.25 -10.85
CA TYR A 122 1.98 14.70 -10.92
C TYR A 122 0.99 13.58 -10.58
N THR A 123 1.14 12.40 -11.18
CA THR A 123 0.31 11.23 -10.90
C THR A 123 0.39 10.84 -9.43
N LYS A 124 1.60 10.82 -8.84
CA LYS A 124 1.79 10.59 -7.41
C LYS A 124 0.99 11.57 -6.56
N ALA A 125 1.03 12.86 -6.88
CA ALA A 125 0.27 13.88 -6.17
C ALA A 125 -1.26 13.71 -6.33
N VAL A 126 -1.74 13.33 -7.51
CA VAL A 126 -3.17 13.07 -7.75
C VAL A 126 -3.64 11.86 -6.94
N ILE A 127 -2.89 10.76 -6.97
CA ILE A 127 -3.19 9.54 -6.20
C ILE A 127 -3.15 9.81 -4.70
N SER A 128 -2.18 10.60 -4.22
CA SER A 128 -2.15 11.04 -2.82
C SER A 128 -3.42 11.77 -2.41
N ARG A 129 -3.85 12.76 -3.20
CA ARG A 129 -5.12 13.45 -2.94
C ARG A 129 -6.32 12.52 -2.97
N PHE A 130 -6.31 11.52 -3.85
CA PHE A 130 -7.40 10.57 -3.96
C PHE A 130 -7.49 9.65 -2.74
N TYR A 131 -6.39 9.06 -2.27
CA TYR A 131 -6.47 8.23 -1.07
C TYR A 131 -6.75 9.05 0.19
N SER A 132 -6.24 10.29 0.30
CA SER A 132 -6.60 11.17 1.43
C SER A 132 -8.11 11.43 1.47
N PHE A 133 -8.74 11.60 0.31
CA PHE A 133 -10.20 11.71 0.21
C PHE A 133 -10.93 10.43 0.66
N LEU A 134 -10.37 9.25 0.41
CA LEU A 134 -10.95 7.99 0.90
C LEU A 134 -10.80 7.83 2.41
N ASP A 135 -9.72 8.35 2.99
CA ASP A 135 -9.44 8.31 4.44
C ASP A 135 -10.25 9.37 5.22
N GLU A 136 -10.30 10.60 4.72
CA GLU A 136 -11.07 11.71 5.32
C GLU A 136 -12.59 11.49 5.22
N GLY A 137 -13.03 10.68 4.26
CA GLY A 137 -14.44 10.36 4.05
C GLY A 137 -15.21 11.46 3.31
N ASN A 138 -16.52 11.56 3.57
CA ASN A 138 -17.42 12.47 2.88
C ASN A 138 -17.16 13.94 3.28
N PRO A 139 -16.70 14.81 2.36
CA PRO A 139 -16.49 16.22 2.66
C PRO A 139 -17.80 16.99 2.87
N ARG A 140 -18.95 16.36 2.64
CA ARG A 140 -20.30 16.90 2.86
C ARG A 140 -21.03 16.21 4.03
N LEU A 141 -20.30 15.64 4.98
CA LEU A 141 -20.89 15.00 6.16
C LEU A 141 -21.93 15.90 6.86
N ASP A 142 -21.68 17.21 6.89
CA ASP A 142 -22.59 18.19 7.49
C ASP A 142 -23.89 18.45 6.69
N ASP A 143 -23.97 18.03 5.42
CA ASP A 143 -25.13 18.27 4.55
C ASP A 143 -26.21 17.18 4.70
N ASP A 144 -25.82 15.91 4.90
CA ASP A 144 -26.75 14.77 4.94
C ASP A 144 -26.45 13.70 6.02
N ASP A 145 -25.46 13.90 6.88
CA ASP A 145 -25.05 12.97 7.96
C ASP A 145 -24.60 11.59 7.45
N LEU A 146 -24.19 11.49 6.17
CA LEU A 146 -23.67 10.26 5.57
C LEU A 146 -22.15 10.31 5.42
N ASN A 147 -21.48 9.17 5.63
CA ASN A 147 -20.05 9.00 5.37
C ASN A 147 -19.79 7.74 4.53
N TRP A 148 -18.61 7.63 3.92
CA TRP A 148 -18.14 6.43 3.22
C TRP A 148 -16.78 5.99 3.75
N VAL A 149 -16.52 4.70 3.59
CA VAL A 149 -15.24 4.07 3.94
C VAL A 149 -14.92 2.98 2.93
N LEU A 150 -13.64 2.62 2.82
CA LEU A 150 -13.24 1.39 2.14
C LEU A 150 -13.48 0.19 3.07
N LEU A 151 -14.09 -0.86 2.53
CA LEU A 151 -14.42 -2.08 3.27
C LEU A 151 -13.72 -3.27 2.63
N GLU A 152 -13.11 -4.12 3.45
CA GLU A 152 -12.59 -5.39 2.98
C GLU A 152 -13.75 -6.38 2.70
N THR A 153 -13.64 -7.06 1.55
CA THR A 153 -14.61 -8.08 1.14
C THR A 153 -13.91 -9.39 0.82
N LYS A 154 -14.59 -10.50 1.05
CA LYS A 154 -14.16 -11.82 0.61
C LYS A 154 -14.34 -11.96 -0.90
N ALA A 155 -13.61 -12.91 -1.48
CA ALA A 155 -13.69 -13.22 -2.92
C ALA A 155 -15.09 -13.68 -3.38
N ASP A 156 -15.91 -14.21 -2.47
CA ASP A 156 -17.30 -14.60 -2.75
C ASP A 156 -18.30 -13.41 -2.70
N GLY A 157 -17.81 -12.19 -2.47
CA GLY A 157 -18.60 -10.98 -2.38
C GLY A 157 -19.22 -10.73 -0.99
N SER A 158 -19.02 -11.62 -0.02
CA SER A 158 -19.43 -11.36 1.37
C SER A 158 -18.48 -10.35 2.03
N HIS A 159 -18.97 -9.56 2.97
CA HIS A 159 -18.20 -8.49 3.60
C HIS A 159 -17.51 -8.98 4.87
N SER A 160 -16.26 -8.55 5.13
CA SER A 160 -15.51 -8.92 6.34
C SER A 160 -15.75 -7.99 7.52
N GLU A 161 -16.63 -6.98 7.38
CA GLU A 161 -16.89 -5.88 8.35
C GLU A 161 -15.64 -5.07 8.74
N ARG A 162 -14.45 -5.39 8.20
CA ARG A 162 -13.20 -4.67 8.48
C ARG A 162 -13.11 -3.44 7.57
N ILE A 163 -12.98 -2.28 8.19
CA ILE A 163 -12.75 -1.01 7.52
C ILE A 163 -11.26 -0.89 7.19
N ILE A 164 -10.95 -0.53 5.95
CA ILE A 164 -9.58 -0.20 5.53
C ILE A 164 -9.40 1.30 5.75
N GLU A 165 -8.59 1.65 6.75
CA GLU A 165 -8.37 3.03 7.21
C GLU A 165 -6.89 3.30 7.49
N GLY A 166 -6.56 4.57 7.73
CA GLY A 166 -5.22 5.01 8.10
C GLY A 166 -4.33 5.23 6.88
N PHE A 167 -4.83 5.83 5.81
CA PHE A 167 -4.00 6.17 4.66
C PHE A 167 -3.19 7.46 4.91
N LEU A 168 -2.23 7.45 5.85
CA LEU A 168 -1.40 8.63 6.12
C LEU A 168 -0.34 8.81 5.03
N GLU A 169 0.11 10.04 4.80
CA GLU A 169 1.08 10.37 3.73
C GLU A 169 2.40 9.58 3.85
N ASP A 170 2.84 9.29 5.07
CA ASP A 170 4.06 8.53 5.36
C ASP A 170 3.95 7.04 4.99
N ASP A 171 2.73 6.50 4.82
CA ASP A 171 2.49 5.09 4.48
C ASP A 171 2.55 4.82 2.97
N PHE A 172 2.66 5.86 2.14
CA PHE A 172 2.75 5.72 0.68
C PHE A 172 4.21 5.74 0.19
N ASN A 173 5.03 4.85 0.74
CA ASN A 173 6.43 4.73 0.39
C ASN A 173 6.66 3.65 -0.68
N GLU A 174 7.46 3.96 -1.70
CA GLU A 174 7.81 2.99 -2.75
C GLU A 174 8.77 1.91 -2.25
N ASP A 175 9.56 2.20 -1.21
CA ASP A 175 10.55 1.28 -0.64
C ASP A 175 9.94 0.13 0.17
N ASP A 176 8.63 0.22 0.48
CA ASP A 176 7.87 -0.81 1.18
C ASP A 176 7.49 -1.99 0.28
N PHE A 177 7.82 -1.90 -1.01
CA PHE A 177 7.49 -2.93 -1.99
C PHE A 177 8.75 -3.44 -2.70
N ASP A 178 8.77 -4.75 -2.92
CA ASP A 178 9.76 -5.39 -3.76
C ASP A 178 9.34 -5.34 -5.22
N TRP A 179 9.80 -4.31 -5.93
CA TRP A 179 9.48 -4.12 -7.35
C TRP A 179 10.28 -5.04 -8.28
N GLU A 180 11.40 -5.62 -7.81
CA GLU A 180 12.22 -6.49 -8.65
C GLU A 180 11.55 -7.84 -8.92
N SER A 181 10.85 -8.40 -7.92
CA SER A 181 10.12 -9.67 -8.06
C SER A 181 8.89 -9.59 -8.96
N GLU A 182 8.37 -8.39 -9.25
CA GLU A 182 7.24 -8.19 -10.17
C GLU A 182 7.68 -8.14 -11.64
N ASN A 183 8.95 -7.78 -11.93
CA ASN A 183 9.46 -7.71 -13.31
C ASN A 183 9.86 -9.09 -13.88
N GLU A 184 9.75 -10.16 -13.10
CA GLU A 184 10.06 -11.54 -13.50
C GLU A 184 8.86 -12.29 -14.12
N PHE A 185 7.70 -11.64 -14.28
CA PHE A 185 6.46 -12.24 -14.79
C PHE A 185 5.92 -11.54 -16.05
#